data_AF-A0A7C2VGA8-F1
#
_entry.id   AF-A0A7C2VGA8-F1
#
_cell.length_a   1.000
_cell.length_b   1.000
_cell.length_c   1.000
_cell.angle_alpha   90.00
_cell.angle_beta   90.00
_cell.angle_gamma   90.00
#
_symmetry.space_group_name_H-M   'P 1'
#
loop_
_entity.id
_entity.type
_entity.pdbx_description
1 polymer ?
#
loop_
_entity_poly.entity_id
_entity_poly.type
_entity_poly.pdbx_seq_one_letter_code
_entity_poly.pdbx_strand_id
1 'polypeptide(L)'
;MSLTRQLRDEHDRIRRRLKEWDDLLVELESGVGTFAALRLKEEGQWVQNDVLLHLEREEQIAFPTITQRIPDFAEHLDRLQADHDKLRQLAKQLAEIAWKRQLGAATNLQAVELFKTFRWRLLEHFAREEGILPPLLMQTLTVDEDEQLLQRWQEHRPTQEAQTGSLTDLNGQIHAWLDDLLLQHLEALTALNLNEAKELWRQFADALLAHAQAEDSVALPVYERLGNFPEGGQPSLFDAEHKGIDRMLRSLTQRLENLSPDDPSLRRRIVVSLDRYMLFRHLIEHHTLREQNIFYPTLDEKASEKEKQSIAEALTEAQKVAQRR
;
A
#
# COMPACT_ATOMS: atom_id res chain seq x y z
N MET A 1 -27.27 16.93 -4.42
CA MET A 1 -25.85 17.00 -4.87
C MET A 1 -25.86 16.34 -6.25
N SER A 2 -25.11 16.81 -7.26
CA SER A 2 -25.16 16.22 -8.61
C SER A 2 -23.95 15.35 -8.92
N LEU A 3 -24.06 14.43 -9.88
CA LEU A 3 -22.94 13.62 -10.34
C LEU A 3 -21.81 14.50 -10.87
N THR A 4 -22.16 15.54 -11.64
CA THR A 4 -21.18 16.50 -12.16
C THR A 4 -20.39 17.21 -11.05
N ARG A 5 -21.06 17.54 -9.94
CA ARG A 5 -20.39 18.15 -8.79
C ARG A 5 -19.48 17.13 -8.09
N GLN A 6 -19.94 15.89 -7.91
CA GLN A 6 -19.15 14.82 -7.32
C GLN A 6 -17.86 14.56 -8.10
N LEU A 7 -17.93 14.47 -9.43
CA LEU A 7 -16.78 14.32 -10.33
C LEU A 7 -15.74 15.42 -10.12
N ARG A 8 -16.18 16.70 -10.19
CA ARG A 8 -15.28 17.85 -9.97
C ARG A 8 -14.67 17.86 -8.57
N ASP A 9 -15.47 17.55 -7.55
CA ASP A 9 -15.00 17.48 -6.16
C ASP A 9 -13.95 16.36 -5.99
N GLU A 10 -14.07 15.24 -6.72
CA GLU A 10 -13.08 14.16 -6.79
C GLU A 10 -11.80 14.60 -7.50
N HIS A 11 -11.90 15.22 -8.68
CA HIS A 11 -10.74 15.76 -9.40
C HIS A 11 -9.96 16.75 -8.52
N ASP A 12 -10.67 17.64 -7.82
CA ASP A 12 -10.04 18.61 -6.94
C ASP A 12 -9.36 17.97 -5.73
N ARG A 13 -9.93 16.89 -5.17
CA ARG A 13 -9.26 16.08 -4.14
C ARG A 13 -7.98 15.45 -4.67
N ILE A 14 -8.05 14.80 -5.83
CA ILE A 14 -6.91 14.13 -6.47
C ILE A 14 -5.82 15.15 -6.80
N ARG A 15 -6.15 16.31 -7.37
CA ARG A 15 -5.20 17.40 -7.66
C ARG A 15 -4.51 17.92 -6.40
N ARG A 16 -5.23 18.08 -5.29
CA ARG A 16 -4.63 18.50 -4.01
C ARG A 16 -3.61 17.48 -3.54
N ARG A 17 -3.95 16.19 -3.60
CA ARG A 17 -3.01 15.11 -3.22
C ARG A 17 -1.78 15.06 -4.14
N LEU A 18 -1.97 15.20 -5.46
CA LEU A 18 -0.87 15.30 -6.43
C LEU A 18 0.06 16.50 -6.19
N LYS A 19 -0.42 17.56 -5.52
CA LYS A 19 0.43 18.69 -5.14
C LYS A 19 1.37 18.34 -3.98
N GLU A 20 0.95 17.47 -3.08
CA GLU A 20 1.77 16.96 -1.97
C GLU A 20 2.95 16.10 -2.47
N TRP A 21 2.91 15.67 -3.73
CA TRP A 21 4.03 14.99 -4.38
C TRP A 21 5.21 15.93 -4.66
N ASP A 22 5.05 17.26 -4.63
CA ASP A 22 6.16 18.19 -4.83
C ASP A 22 7.28 17.95 -3.80
N ASP A 23 6.91 17.78 -2.53
CA ASP A 23 7.88 17.49 -1.46
C ASP A 23 8.51 16.11 -1.62
N LEU A 24 7.72 15.10 -2.00
CA LEU A 24 8.22 13.75 -2.26
C LEU A 24 9.23 13.75 -3.42
N LEU A 25 8.94 14.47 -4.51
CA LEU A 25 9.86 14.58 -5.64
C LEU A 25 11.17 15.24 -5.23
N VAL A 26 11.14 16.29 -4.39
CA VAL A 26 12.36 16.93 -3.86
C VAL A 26 13.18 15.96 -3.00
N GLU A 27 12.54 15.19 -2.12
CA GLU A 27 13.21 14.15 -1.32
C GLU A 27 13.88 13.10 -2.22
N LEU A 28 13.17 12.62 -3.24
CA LEU A 28 13.69 11.62 -4.17
C LEU A 28 14.84 12.16 -5.02
N GLU A 29 14.75 13.40 -5.50
CA GLU A 29 15.79 14.06 -6.31
C GLU A 29 17.05 14.36 -5.50
N SER A 30 16.89 14.83 -4.26
CA SER A 30 18.02 15.11 -3.37
C SER A 30 18.71 13.84 -2.86
N GLY A 31 18.00 12.71 -2.85
CA GLY A 31 18.46 11.48 -2.20
C GLY A 31 18.56 11.60 -0.67
N VAL A 32 18.06 12.71 -0.12
CA VAL A 32 18.00 12.98 1.32
C VAL A 32 16.56 12.79 1.76
N GLY A 33 16.31 11.77 2.56
CA GLY A 33 14.98 11.45 3.07
C GLY A 33 14.89 9.99 3.46
N THR A 34 14.84 9.73 4.77
CA THR A 34 14.80 8.37 5.32
C THR A 34 13.47 7.64 5.04
N PHE A 35 12.48 8.35 4.47
CA PHE A 35 11.12 7.84 4.26
C PHE A 35 10.62 7.95 2.81
N ALA A 36 11.48 8.36 1.86
CA ALA A 36 11.03 8.58 0.49
C ALA A 36 10.52 7.29 -0.19
N ALA A 37 11.11 6.13 0.12
CA ALA A 37 10.64 4.83 -0.35
C ALA A 37 9.29 4.42 0.26
N LEU A 38 9.07 4.73 1.54
CA LEU A 38 7.80 4.49 2.22
C LEU A 38 6.69 5.37 1.60
N ARG A 39 6.95 6.67 1.45
CA ARG A 39 6.02 7.59 0.80
C ARG A 39 5.72 7.15 -0.64
N LEU A 40 6.72 6.67 -1.39
CA LEU A 40 6.49 6.11 -2.74
C LEU A 40 5.47 4.96 -2.72
N LYS A 41 5.56 4.05 -1.74
CA LYS A 41 4.61 2.95 -1.56
C LYS A 41 3.20 3.46 -1.22
N GLU A 42 3.10 4.36 -0.26
CA GLU A 42 1.82 4.97 0.16
C GLU A 42 1.13 5.68 -1.02
N GLU A 43 1.88 6.46 -1.79
CA GLU A 43 1.33 7.14 -2.97
C GLU A 43 0.96 6.16 -4.08
N GLY A 44 1.71 5.06 -4.26
CA GLY A 44 1.33 3.97 -5.17
C GLY A 44 0.02 3.29 -4.77
N GLN A 45 -0.19 3.03 -3.47
CA GLN A 45 -1.45 2.47 -2.95
C GLN A 45 -2.61 3.45 -3.08
N TRP A 46 -2.38 4.73 -2.79
CA TRP A 46 -3.38 5.79 -2.99
C TRP A 46 -3.82 5.88 -4.46
N VAL A 47 -2.90 5.79 -5.42
CA VAL A 47 -3.24 5.75 -6.85
C VAL A 47 -4.18 4.58 -7.17
N GLN A 48 -3.94 3.40 -6.61
CA GLN A 48 -4.80 2.23 -6.82
C GLN A 48 -6.20 2.44 -6.22
N ASN A 49 -6.26 2.93 -4.97
CA ASN A 49 -7.51 3.00 -4.21
C ASN A 49 -8.40 4.18 -4.58
N ASP A 50 -7.81 5.31 -4.96
CA ASP A 50 -8.54 6.55 -5.20
C ASP A 50 -8.60 6.89 -6.68
N VAL A 51 -7.45 6.91 -7.38
CA VAL A 51 -7.40 7.32 -8.78
C VAL A 51 -8.00 6.26 -9.68
N LEU A 52 -7.56 5.00 -9.59
CA LEU A 52 -8.08 3.97 -10.49
C LEU A 52 -9.56 3.66 -10.22
N LEU A 53 -10.00 3.72 -8.96
CA LEU A 53 -11.42 3.60 -8.60
C LEU A 53 -12.25 4.72 -9.23
N HIS A 54 -11.74 5.95 -9.24
CA HIS A 54 -12.40 7.07 -9.89
C HIS A 54 -12.54 6.82 -11.40
N LEU A 55 -11.45 6.49 -12.09
CA LEU A 55 -11.47 6.18 -13.54
C LEU A 55 -12.44 5.03 -13.87
N GLU A 56 -12.45 3.98 -13.03
CA GLU A 56 -13.37 2.85 -13.20
C GLU A 56 -14.84 3.29 -13.09
N ARG A 57 -15.18 4.17 -12.15
CA ARG A 57 -16.56 4.68 -12.02
C ARG A 57 -16.99 5.44 -13.25
N GLU A 58 -16.11 6.21 -13.88
CA GLU A 58 -16.42 6.93 -15.12
C GLU A 58 -16.80 5.96 -16.22
N GLU A 59 -16.00 4.91 -16.40
CA GLU A 59 -16.20 3.89 -17.42
C GLU A 59 -17.45 3.05 -17.20
N GLN A 60 -17.77 2.73 -15.94
CA GLN A 60 -18.89 1.85 -15.60
C GLN A 60 -20.23 2.58 -15.46
N ILE A 61 -20.20 3.91 -15.25
CA ILE A 61 -21.39 4.67 -14.86
C ILE A 61 -21.65 5.83 -15.81
N ALA A 62 -20.64 6.68 -16.03
CA ALA A 62 -20.81 7.89 -16.82
C ALA A 62 -20.75 7.60 -18.34
N PHE A 63 -19.71 6.90 -18.80
CA PHE A 63 -19.49 6.64 -20.22
C PHE A 63 -20.64 5.88 -20.88
N PRO A 64 -21.20 4.79 -20.31
CA PRO A 64 -22.31 4.07 -20.94
C PRO A 64 -23.54 4.95 -21.11
N THR A 65 -23.80 5.84 -20.14
CA THR A 65 -24.94 6.76 -20.21
C THR A 65 -24.77 7.78 -21.34
N ILE A 66 -23.59 8.36 -21.48
CA ILE A 66 -23.31 9.32 -22.56
C ILE A 66 -23.34 8.62 -23.93
N THR A 67 -22.70 7.45 -24.07
CA THR A 67 -22.70 6.69 -25.33
C THR A 67 -24.10 6.33 -25.81
N GLN A 68 -25.00 5.96 -24.89
CA GLN A 68 -26.39 5.66 -25.25
C GLN A 68 -27.18 6.89 -25.74
N ARG A 69 -26.87 8.09 -25.25
CA ARG A 69 -27.62 9.31 -25.57
C ARG A 69 -27.02 10.12 -26.71
N ILE A 70 -25.69 10.13 -26.81
CA ILE A 70 -24.95 10.87 -27.83
C ILE A 70 -23.94 9.93 -28.49
N PRO A 71 -24.39 9.04 -29.40
CA PRO A 71 -23.49 8.12 -30.10
C PRO A 71 -22.37 8.83 -30.87
N ASP A 72 -22.64 10.04 -31.37
CA ASP A 72 -21.67 10.87 -32.09
C ASP A 72 -20.47 11.29 -31.21
N PHE A 73 -20.57 11.14 -29.89
CA PHE A 73 -19.49 11.45 -28.94
C PHE A 73 -18.59 10.26 -28.61
N ALA A 74 -18.86 9.08 -29.17
CA ALA A 74 -18.11 7.85 -28.89
C ALA A 74 -16.61 8.01 -29.10
N GLU A 75 -16.16 8.69 -30.16
CA GLU A 75 -14.73 8.88 -30.44
C GLU A 75 -14.00 9.66 -29.31
N HIS A 76 -14.68 10.62 -28.67
CA HIS A 76 -14.11 11.35 -27.55
C HIS A 76 -14.00 10.49 -26.30
N LEU A 77 -15.01 9.64 -26.04
CA LEU A 77 -14.99 8.70 -24.92
C LEU A 77 -13.94 7.60 -25.14
N ASP A 78 -13.76 7.12 -26.37
CA ASP A 78 -12.71 6.16 -26.72
C ASP A 78 -11.31 6.73 -26.43
N ARG A 79 -11.10 8.03 -26.63
CA ARG A 79 -9.84 8.70 -26.28
C ARG A 79 -9.64 8.81 -24.77
N LEU A 80 -10.69 9.10 -24.00
CA LEU A 80 -10.62 9.11 -22.53
C LEU A 80 -10.33 7.70 -22.01
N GLN A 81 -11.00 6.68 -22.53
CA GLN A 81 -10.74 5.28 -22.24
C GLN A 81 -9.28 4.88 -22.52
N ALA A 82 -8.75 5.30 -23.67
CA ALA A 82 -7.35 5.05 -24.01
C ALA A 82 -6.36 5.79 -23.09
N ASP A 83 -6.75 6.93 -22.50
CA ASP A 83 -5.97 7.59 -21.46
C ASP A 83 -6.04 6.81 -20.14
N HIS A 84 -7.20 6.27 -19.77
CA HIS A 84 -7.36 5.43 -18.58
C HIS A 84 -6.49 4.18 -18.66
N ASP A 85 -6.43 3.52 -19.82
CA ASP A 85 -5.60 2.34 -20.02
C ASP A 85 -4.10 2.65 -19.82
N LYS A 86 -3.64 3.81 -20.31
CA LYS A 86 -2.26 4.28 -20.08
C LYS A 86 -2.02 4.61 -18.62
N LEU A 87 -2.98 5.25 -17.95
CA LEU A 87 -2.89 5.58 -16.52
C LEU A 87 -2.84 4.31 -15.67
N ARG A 88 -3.62 3.27 -15.99
CA ARG A 88 -3.52 1.95 -15.36
C ARG A 88 -2.16 1.31 -15.55
N GLN A 89 -1.59 1.37 -16.75
CA GLN A 89 -0.25 0.85 -17.00
C GLN A 89 0.81 1.59 -16.16
N LEU A 90 0.74 2.92 -16.10
CA LEU A 90 1.64 3.71 -15.28
C LEU A 90 1.42 3.46 -13.77
N ALA A 91 0.17 3.29 -13.32
CA ALA A 91 -0.14 2.93 -11.94
C ALA A 91 0.46 1.57 -11.53
N LYS A 92 0.44 0.58 -12.43
CA LYS A 92 1.15 -0.70 -12.22
C LYS A 92 2.66 -0.47 -12.10
N GLN A 93 3.24 0.33 -12.98
CA GLN A 93 4.66 0.68 -12.90
C GLN A 93 5.00 1.44 -11.61
N LEU A 94 4.11 2.30 -11.10
CA LEU A 94 4.31 3.03 -9.84
C LEU A 94 4.36 2.08 -8.64
N ALA A 95 3.43 1.11 -8.59
CA ALA A 95 3.48 0.05 -7.60
C ALA A 95 4.79 -0.75 -7.72
N GLU A 96 5.24 -1.01 -8.95
CA GLU A 96 6.49 -1.73 -9.18
C GLU A 96 7.75 -0.95 -8.78
N ILE A 97 7.82 0.34 -9.09
CA ILE A 97 9.03 1.13 -8.85
C ILE A 97 9.28 1.32 -7.36
N ALA A 98 8.21 1.37 -6.55
CA ALA A 98 8.30 1.49 -5.10
C ALA A 98 9.10 0.32 -4.51
N TRP A 99 8.81 -0.93 -4.92
CA TRP A 99 9.56 -2.09 -4.43
C TRP A 99 10.94 -2.22 -5.07
N LYS A 100 11.08 -1.95 -6.38
CA LYS A 100 12.40 -2.01 -7.05
C LYS A 100 13.39 -1.03 -6.41
N ARG A 101 12.93 0.17 -6.02
CA ARG A 101 13.72 1.15 -5.26
C ARG A 101 14.19 0.58 -3.93
N GLN A 102 13.28 -0.08 -3.22
CA GLN A 102 13.57 -0.64 -1.91
C GLN A 102 14.61 -1.77 -1.95
N LEU A 103 14.64 -2.52 -3.05
CA LEU A 103 15.65 -3.56 -3.29
C LEU A 103 16.98 -3.03 -3.86
N GLY A 104 17.10 -1.72 -4.09
CA GLY A 104 18.24 -1.13 -4.80
C GLY A 104 18.29 -1.47 -6.29
N ALA A 105 17.24 -2.11 -6.83
CA ALA A 105 17.10 -2.51 -8.24
C ALA A 105 16.56 -1.37 -9.13
N ALA A 106 16.10 -0.27 -8.53
CA ALA A 106 15.78 0.97 -9.23
C ALA A 106 16.46 2.18 -8.59
N THR A 107 16.77 3.16 -9.42
CA THR A 107 17.49 4.39 -9.06
C THR A 107 16.54 5.52 -8.69
N ASN A 108 17.11 6.56 -8.07
CA ASN A 108 16.32 7.72 -7.69
C ASN A 108 15.59 8.37 -8.86
N LEU A 109 16.33 8.53 -9.94
CA LEU A 109 15.90 9.09 -11.20
C LEU A 109 14.71 8.34 -11.80
N GLN A 110 14.75 6.99 -11.84
CA GLN A 110 13.68 6.20 -12.44
C GLN A 110 12.31 6.41 -11.75
N ALA A 111 12.27 6.48 -10.41
CA ALA A 111 11.01 6.75 -9.73
C ALA A 111 10.53 8.20 -9.92
N VAL A 112 11.45 9.18 -9.93
CA VAL A 112 11.13 10.58 -10.19
C VAL A 112 10.52 10.75 -11.58
N GLU A 113 11.13 10.16 -12.61
CA GLU A 113 10.63 10.21 -13.98
C GLU A 113 9.23 9.58 -14.10
N LEU A 114 9.02 8.45 -13.44
CA LEU A 114 7.74 7.76 -13.48
C LEU A 114 6.64 8.56 -12.76
N PHE A 115 6.91 9.10 -11.56
CA PHE A 115 5.96 9.94 -10.83
C PHE A 115 5.60 11.21 -11.60
N LYS A 116 6.60 11.89 -12.19
CA LYS A 116 6.37 13.06 -13.05
C LYS A 116 5.52 12.70 -14.26
N THR A 117 5.81 11.57 -14.90
CA THR A 117 5.06 11.09 -16.08
C THR A 117 3.61 10.78 -15.72
N PHE A 118 3.37 10.03 -14.64
CA PHE A 118 2.02 9.73 -14.17
C PHE A 118 1.25 11.00 -13.82
N ARG A 119 1.83 11.88 -12.99
CA ARG A 119 1.20 13.15 -12.59
C ARG A 119 0.84 14.01 -13.80
N TRP A 120 1.77 14.18 -14.73
CA TRP A 120 1.52 14.98 -15.93
C TRP A 120 0.40 14.39 -16.79
N ARG A 121 0.41 13.07 -17.01
CA ARG A 121 -0.64 12.37 -17.76
C ARG A 121 -2.01 12.49 -17.11
N LEU A 122 -2.08 12.34 -15.79
CA LEU A 122 -3.34 12.43 -15.05
C LEU A 122 -3.90 13.86 -15.08
N LEU A 123 -3.05 14.88 -14.93
CA LEU A 123 -3.48 16.28 -15.04
C LEU A 123 -3.91 16.64 -16.48
N GLU A 124 -3.20 16.15 -17.49
CA GLU A 124 -3.58 16.31 -18.90
C GLU A 124 -4.94 15.66 -19.19
N HIS A 125 -5.14 14.45 -18.66
CA HIS A 125 -6.39 13.72 -18.76
C HIS A 125 -7.56 14.48 -18.10
N PHE A 126 -7.42 14.93 -16.85
CA PHE A 126 -8.46 15.72 -16.19
C PHE A 126 -8.78 17.02 -16.93
N ALA A 127 -7.78 17.71 -17.48
CA ALA A 127 -8.02 18.93 -18.25
C ALA A 127 -8.88 18.66 -19.51
N ARG A 128 -8.66 17.52 -20.16
CA ARG A 128 -9.44 17.08 -21.32
C ARG A 128 -10.84 16.66 -20.91
N GLU A 129 -10.95 15.84 -19.90
CA GLU A 129 -12.21 15.32 -19.38
C GLU A 129 -13.12 16.45 -18.88
N GLU A 130 -12.60 17.41 -18.11
CA GLU A 130 -13.42 18.52 -17.59
C GLU A 130 -13.99 19.41 -18.69
N GLY A 131 -13.31 19.48 -19.83
CA GLY A 131 -13.81 20.16 -21.03
C GLY A 131 -14.92 19.40 -21.75
N ILE A 132 -15.12 18.11 -21.43
CA ILE A 132 -15.99 17.19 -22.17
C ILE A 132 -17.10 16.62 -21.28
N LEU A 133 -16.75 15.83 -20.27
CA LEU A 133 -17.67 14.98 -19.55
C LEU A 133 -18.63 15.78 -18.62
N PRO A 134 -18.16 16.70 -17.75
CA PRO A 134 -19.05 17.51 -16.92
C PRO A 134 -20.08 18.32 -17.73
N PRO A 135 -19.71 19.06 -18.81
CA PRO A 135 -20.69 19.76 -19.64
C PRO A 135 -21.73 18.83 -20.28
N LEU A 136 -21.31 17.66 -20.77
CA LEU A 136 -22.23 16.71 -21.41
C LEU A 136 -23.23 16.14 -20.42
N LEU A 137 -22.79 15.73 -19.22
CA LEU A 137 -23.68 15.23 -18.18
C LEU A 137 -24.74 16.29 -17.80
N MET A 138 -24.32 17.55 -17.63
CA MET A 138 -25.25 18.64 -17.32
C MET A 138 -26.26 18.93 -18.44
N GLN A 139 -25.90 18.70 -19.70
CA GLN A 139 -26.78 18.95 -20.85
C GLN A 139 -27.71 17.76 -21.17
N THR A 140 -27.34 16.55 -20.75
CA THR A 140 -28.02 15.31 -21.18
C THR A 140 -28.87 14.65 -20.11
N LEU A 141 -28.54 14.84 -18.84
CA LEU A 141 -29.22 14.18 -17.74
C LEU A 141 -30.39 15.02 -17.24
N THR A 142 -31.52 14.36 -16.99
CA THR A 142 -32.57 14.93 -16.15
C THR A 142 -32.15 14.89 -14.68
N VAL A 143 -32.86 15.63 -13.81
CA VAL A 143 -32.57 15.67 -12.37
C VAL A 143 -32.63 14.27 -11.75
N ASP A 144 -33.67 13.50 -12.06
CA ASP A 144 -33.87 12.15 -11.51
C ASP A 144 -32.76 11.18 -11.97
N GLU A 145 -32.28 11.32 -13.20
CA GLU A 145 -31.20 10.50 -13.76
C GLU A 145 -29.85 10.84 -13.15
N ASP A 146 -29.57 12.13 -12.95
CA ASP A 146 -28.38 12.61 -12.27
C ASP A 146 -28.32 12.10 -10.81
N GLU A 147 -29.45 12.09 -10.10
CA GLU A 147 -29.54 11.52 -8.75
C GLU A 147 -29.31 10.00 -8.75
N GLN A 148 -29.90 9.26 -9.68
CA GLN A 148 -29.70 7.81 -9.81
C GLN A 148 -28.26 7.45 -10.13
N LEU A 149 -27.62 8.18 -11.05
CA LEU A 149 -26.22 7.94 -11.38
C LEU A 149 -25.28 8.32 -10.24
N LEU A 150 -25.58 9.41 -9.50
CA LEU A 150 -24.83 9.75 -8.30
C LEU A 150 -24.94 8.65 -7.24
N GLN A 151 -26.12 8.07 -7.04
CA GLN A 151 -26.28 6.96 -6.11
C GLN A 151 -25.43 5.76 -6.56
N ARG A 152 -25.51 5.36 -7.84
CA ARG A 152 -24.66 4.30 -8.40
C ARG A 152 -23.18 4.60 -8.24
N TRP A 153 -22.77 5.86 -8.40
CA TRP A 153 -21.38 6.31 -8.21
C TRP A 153 -20.89 6.09 -6.79
N GLN A 154 -21.71 6.46 -5.80
CA GLN A 154 -21.37 6.33 -4.38
C GLN A 154 -21.38 4.87 -3.90
N GLU A 155 -22.29 4.07 -4.45
CA GLU A 155 -22.43 2.64 -4.13
C GLU A 155 -21.38 1.78 -4.86
N HIS A 156 -20.82 2.27 -5.97
CA HIS A 156 -19.84 1.52 -6.74
C HIS A 156 -18.63 1.18 -5.88
N ARG A 157 -18.43 -0.13 -5.77
CA ARG A 157 -17.23 -0.76 -5.23
C ARG A 157 -16.36 -1.14 -6.43
N PRO A 158 -15.03 -1.04 -6.30
CA PRO A 158 -14.12 -1.46 -7.36
C PRO A 158 -14.47 -2.90 -7.76
N THR A 159 -14.43 -3.17 -9.07
CA THR A 159 -14.62 -4.53 -9.58
C THR A 159 -13.44 -5.35 -9.08
N GLN A 160 -13.66 -6.07 -7.99
CA GLN A 160 -12.73 -7.10 -7.55
C GLN A 160 -12.74 -8.16 -8.65
N GLU A 161 -11.64 -8.27 -9.42
CA GLU A 161 -11.27 -9.57 -9.96
C GLU A 161 -11.38 -10.54 -8.78
N ALA A 162 -12.27 -11.52 -8.90
CA ALA A 162 -12.68 -12.38 -7.80
C ALA A 162 -11.46 -13.14 -7.24
N GLN A 163 -10.82 -12.58 -6.22
CA GLN A 163 -9.86 -13.26 -5.40
C GLN A 163 -10.59 -13.73 -4.16
N THR A 164 -10.85 -15.04 -4.09
CA THR A 164 -10.67 -15.73 -2.80
C THR A 164 -9.32 -15.27 -2.26
N GLY A 165 -9.30 -14.49 -1.18
CA GLY A 165 -8.15 -13.65 -0.79
C GLY A 165 -6.83 -14.38 -0.99
N SER A 166 -5.98 -13.82 -1.83
CA SER A 166 -4.68 -14.42 -2.16
C SER A 166 -3.81 -14.51 -0.89
N LEU A 167 -2.76 -15.34 -0.90
CA LEU A 167 -1.80 -15.32 0.21
C LEU A 167 -1.16 -13.94 0.36
N THR A 168 -0.96 -13.25 -0.77
CA THR A 168 -0.48 -11.87 -0.83
C THR A 168 -1.41 -10.90 -0.08
N ASP A 169 -2.73 -11.05 -0.23
CA ASP A 169 -3.69 -10.20 0.48
C ASP A 169 -3.74 -10.52 1.98
N LEU A 170 -3.72 -11.81 2.33
CA LEU A 170 -3.71 -12.25 3.72
C LEU A 170 -2.45 -11.73 4.44
N ASN A 171 -1.29 -11.87 3.81
CA ASN A 171 -0.04 -11.35 4.35
C ASN A 171 -0.10 -9.82 4.54
N GLY A 172 -0.58 -9.09 3.53
CA GLY A 172 -0.73 -7.65 3.60
C GLY A 172 -1.62 -7.20 4.77
N GLN A 173 -2.70 -7.93 5.07
CA GLN A 173 -3.56 -7.66 6.22
C GLN A 173 -2.85 -7.91 7.56
N ILE A 174 -2.07 -8.98 7.66
CA ILE A 174 -1.28 -9.30 8.86
C ILE A 174 -0.23 -8.21 9.11
N HIS A 175 0.50 -7.79 8.07
CA HIS A 175 1.51 -6.73 8.19
C HIS A 175 0.91 -5.37 8.52
N ALA A 176 -0.24 -5.01 7.95
CA ALA A 176 -0.94 -3.78 8.32
C ALA A 176 -1.35 -3.77 9.81
N TRP A 177 -1.75 -4.92 10.35
CA TRP A 177 -2.05 -5.06 11.77
C TRP A 177 -0.78 -4.99 12.65
N LEU A 178 0.34 -5.58 12.21
CA LEU A 178 1.63 -5.46 12.92
C LEU A 178 2.12 -4.00 12.94
N ASP A 179 1.97 -3.27 11.83
CA ASP A 179 2.32 -1.85 11.75
C ASP A 179 1.50 -1.01 12.73
N ASP A 180 0.20 -1.29 12.86
CA ASP A 180 -0.68 -0.61 13.82
C ASP A 180 -0.24 -0.86 15.27
N LEU A 181 0.10 -2.10 15.64
CA LEU A 181 0.65 -2.42 16.97
C LEU A 181 1.97 -1.68 17.25
N LEU A 182 2.87 -1.61 16.27
CA LEU A 182 4.12 -0.87 16.40
C LEU A 182 3.88 0.63 16.57
N LEU A 183 2.92 1.19 15.83
CA LEU A 183 2.55 2.59 15.95
C LEU A 183 1.99 2.90 17.34
N GLN A 184 1.01 2.13 17.80
CA GLN A 184 0.43 2.28 19.14
C GLN A 184 1.52 2.18 20.23
N HIS A 185 2.49 1.26 20.08
CA HIS A 185 3.63 1.18 20.97
C HIS A 185 4.43 2.49 21.02
N LEU A 186 4.75 3.08 19.85
CA LEU A 186 5.49 4.34 19.76
C LEU A 186 4.70 5.52 20.32
N GLU A 187 3.39 5.56 20.12
CA GLU A 187 2.49 6.55 20.72
C GLU A 187 2.52 6.47 22.24
N ALA A 188 2.32 5.27 22.81
CA ALA A 188 2.40 5.06 24.25
C ALA A 188 3.79 5.41 24.82
N LEU A 189 4.86 5.02 24.11
CA LEU A 189 6.24 5.30 24.52
C LEU A 189 6.53 6.80 24.56
N THR A 190 6.11 7.55 23.54
CA THR A 190 6.33 9.00 23.45
C THR A 190 5.42 9.78 24.41
N ALA A 191 4.26 9.23 24.76
CA ALA A 191 3.41 9.70 25.85
C ALA A 191 3.96 9.40 27.27
N LEU A 192 5.10 8.70 27.36
CA LEU A 192 5.72 8.22 28.61
C LEU A 192 4.88 7.20 29.38
N ASN A 193 3.89 6.58 28.72
CA ASN A 193 3.13 5.49 29.30
C ASN A 193 3.90 4.17 29.15
N LEU A 194 4.91 3.97 30.01
CA LEU A 194 5.81 2.82 29.90
C LEU A 194 5.12 1.46 30.06
N ASN A 195 4.06 1.38 30.87
CA ASN A 195 3.35 0.12 31.08
C ASN A 195 2.63 -0.32 29.80
N GLU A 196 1.89 0.60 29.19
CA GLU A 196 1.20 0.35 27.91
C GLU A 196 2.20 0.12 26.78
N ALA A 197 3.26 0.93 26.70
CA ALA A 197 4.31 0.75 25.70
C ALA A 197 4.96 -0.65 25.78
N LYS A 198 5.28 -1.13 26.98
CA LYS A 198 5.85 -2.48 27.17
C LYS A 198 4.89 -3.58 26.73
N GLU A 199 3.61 -3.42 27.07
CA GLU A 199 2.60 -4.40 26.73
C GLU A 199 2.35 -4.48 25.22
N LEU A 200 2.18 -3.32 24.56
CA LEU A 200 2.05 -3.24 23.09
C LEU A 200 3.29 -3.77 22.37
N TRP A 201 4.49 -3.47 22.88
CA TRP A 201 5.73 -4.02 22.33
C TRP A 201 5.79 -5.55 22.43
N ARG A 202 5.38 -6.11 23.58
CA ARG A 202 5.32 -7.56 23.78
C ARG A 202 4.37 -8.21 22.78
N GLN A 203 3.16 -7.65 22.63
CA GLN A 203 2.17 -8.15 21.66
C GLN A 203 2.71 -8.08 20.24
N PHE A 204 3.28 -6.94 19.84
CA PHE A 204 3.92 -6.77 18.54
C PHE A 204 5.06 -7.77 18.29
N ALA A 205 5.99 -7.90 19.25
CA ALA A 205 7.16 -8.77 19.11
C ALA A 205 6.78 -10.25 19.04
N ASP A 206 5.85 -10.68 19.90
CA ASP A 206 5.33 -12.05 19.90
C ASP A 206 4.59 -12.35 18.58
N ALA A 207 3.79 -11.40 18.09
CA ALA A 207 3.06 -11.52 16.83
C ALA A 207 4.00 -11.65 15.62
N LEU A 208 5.01 -10.76 15.52
CA LEU A 208 5.98 -10.77 14.43
C LEU A 208 6.81 -12.06 14.41
N LEU A 209 7.23 -12.55 15.58
CA LEU A 209 7.97 -13.83 15.69
C LEU A 209 7.08 -15.03 15.33
N ALA A 210 5.81 -15.03 15.75
CA ALA A 210 4.88 -16.10 15.38
C ALA A 210 4.61 -16.12 13.88
N HIS A 211 4.50 -14.95 13.25
CA HIS A 211 4.36 -14.79 11.82
C HIS A 211 5.59 -15.35 11.07
N ALA A 212 6.80 -14.86 11.39
CA ALA A 212 8.03 -15.36 10.77
C ALA A 212 8.21 -16.88 10.98
N GLN A 213 7.82 -17.42 12.14
CA GLN A 213 7.87 -18.85 12.39
C GLN A 213 6.90 -19.66 11.52
N ALA A 214 5.71 -19.12 11.24
CA ALA A 214 4.75 -19.75 10.33
C ALA A 214 5.30 -19.78 8.89
N GLU A 215 5.95 -18.70 8.47
CA GLU A 215 6.62 -18.62 7.18
C GLU A 215 7.77 -19.62 7.10
N ASP A 216 8.71 -19.60 8.06
CA ASP A 216 9.87 -20.48 8.10
C ASP A 216 9.49 -21.97 8.10
N SER A 217 8.41 -22.32 8.79
CA SER A 217 8.00 -23.72 8.95
C SER A 217 7.08 -24.25 7.85
N VAL A 218 6.35 -23.38 7.15
CA VAL A 218 5.31 -23.78 6.19
C VAL A 218 5.50 -23.14 4.82
N ALA A 219 5.58 -21.81 4.73
CA ALA A 219 5.61 -21.11 3.45
C ALA A 219 6.96 -21.21 2.75
N LEU A 220 8.06 -20.99 3.48
CA LEU A 220 9.41 -20.98 2.95
C LEU A 220 9.83 -22.34 2.35
N PRO A 221 9.54 -23.50 2.98
CA PRO A 221 9.80 -24.80 2.37
C PRO A 221 9.05 -25.04 1.05
N VAL A 222 7.82 -24.51 0.92
CA VAL A 222 7.07 -24.58 -0.33
C VAL A 222 7.75 -23.72 -1.39
N TYR A 223 8.08 -22.47 -1.05
CA TYR A 223 8.75 -21.54 -1.94
C TYR A 223 10.12 -22.06 -2.41
N GLU A 224 10.94 -22.58 -1.49
CA GLU A 224 12.25 -23.17 -1.79
C GLU A 224 12.16 -24.29 -2.85
N ARG A 225 11.16 -25.16 -2.72
CA ARG A 225 10.93 -26.26 -3.64
C ARG A 225 10.48 -25.80 -5.03
N LEU A 226 9.78 -24.67 -5.14
CA LEU A 226 9.35 -24.10 -6.43
C LEU A 226 10.55 -23.63 -7.27
N GLY A 227 11.64 -23.22 -6.63
CA GLY A 227 12.89 -22.83 -7.30
C GLY A 227 12.75 -21.61 -8.23
N ASN A 228 13.81 -21.33 -9.01
CA ASN A 228 13.88 -20.22 -9.98
C ASN A 228 13.48 -18.87 -9.38
N PHE A 229 14.18 -18.47 -8.32
CA PHE A 229 13.90 -17.25 -7.58
C PHE A 229 14.27 -15.99 -8.38
N PRO A 230 13.40 -14.97 -8.42
CA PRO A 230 13.75 -13.65 -8.92
C PRO A 230 14.95 -13.05 -8.17
N GLU A 231 15.58 -12.03 -8.74
CA GLU A 231 16.60 -11.25 -8.04
C GLU A 231 16.01 -10.63 -6.77
N GLY A 232 16.72 -10.77 -5.64
CA GLY A 232 16.20 -10.38 -4.33
C GLY A 232 15.14 -11.34 -3.75
N GLY A 233 14.81 -12.44 -4.42
CA GLY A 233 13.85 -13.44 -3.96
C GLY A 233 14.49 -14.69 -3.36
N GLN A 234 15.79 -14.71 -3.09
CA GLN A 234 16.47 -15.92 -2.62
C GLN A 234 16.00 -16.31 -1.20
N PRO A 235 15.67 -17.59 -0.94
CA PRO A 235 15.25 -18.07 0.39
C PRO A 235 16.22 -17.70 1.53
N SER A 236 17.53 -17.69 1.23
CA SER A 236 18.57 -17.29 2.18
C SER A 236 18.49 -15.82 2.61
N LEU A 237 17.87 -14.94 1.82
CA LEU A 237 17.64 -13.55 2.21
C LEU A 237 16.56 -13.45 3.28
N PHE A 238 15.45 -14.17 3.14
CA PHE A 238 14.38 -14.20 4.14
C PHE A 238 14.87 -14.78 5.47
N ASP A 239 15.60 -15.90 5.44
CA ASP A 239 16.24 -16.48 6.65
C ASP A 239 17.20 -15.48 7.34
N ALA A 240 17.98 -14.74 6.56
CA ALA A 240 18.87 -13.71 7.10
C ALA A 240 18.11 -12.51 7.68
N GLU A 241 17.02 -12.08 7.02
CA GLU A 241 16.13 -11.00 7.49
C GLU A 241 15.42 -11.39 8.78
N HIS A 242 14.83 -12.59 8.88
CA HIS A 242 14.21 -13.12 10.11
C HIS A 242 15.17 -13.16 11.28
N LYS A 243 16.40 -13.65 11.07
CA LYS A 243 17.47 -13.63 12.10
C LYS A 243 17.87 -12.21 12.50
N GLY A 244 17.85 -11.28 11.55
CA GLY A 244 18.08 -9.86 11.80
C GLY A 244 16.98 -9.25 12.68
N ILE A 245 15.72 -9.54 12.33
CA ILE A 245 14.51 -9.10 13.04
C ILE A 245 14.54 -9.62 14.49
N ASP A 246 14.73 -10.92 14.72
CA ASP A 246 14.82 -11.51 16.08
C ASP A 246 15.92 -10.83 16.92
N ARG A 247 17.10 -10.59 16.33
CA ARG A 247 18.20 -9.91 17.03
C ARG A 247 17.84 -8.48 17.42
N MET A 248 17.21 -7.72 16.52
CA MET A 248 16.79 -6.35 16.80
C MET A 248 15.66 -6.30 17.83
N LEU A 249 14.68 -7.19 17.73
CA LEU A 249 13.61 -7.36 18.71
C LEU A 249 14.18 -7.58 20.11
N ARG A 250 15.07 -8.57 20.29
CA ARG A 250 15.72 -8.83 21.59
C ARG A 250 16.46 -7.61 22.14
N SER A 251 17.17 -6.88 21.26
CA SER A 251 17.91 -5.67 21.66
C SER A 251 16.98 -4.54 22.11
N LEU A 252 15.88 -4.32 21.39
CA LEU A 252 14.87 -3.30 21.70
C LEU A 252 14.07 -3.67 22.96
N THR A 253 13.66 -4.94 23.10
CA THR A 253 13.02 -5.45 24.33
C THR A 253 13.90 -5.18 25.55
N GLN A 254 15.17 -5.54 25.50
CA GLN A 254 16.08 -5.32 26.63
C GLN A 254 16.22 -3.83 26.98
N ARG A 255 16.21 -2.94 25.99
CA ARG A 255 16.28 -1.49 26.21
C ARG A 255 15.01 -0.95 26.83
N LEU A 256 13.87 -1.39 26.31
CA LEU A 256 12.55 -1.02 26.81
C LEU A 256 12.37 -1.48 28.25
N GLU A 257 12.80 -2.70 28.58
CA GLU A 257 12.72 -3.23 29.95
C GLU A 257 13.57 -2.44 30.94
N ASN A 258 14.71 -1.91 30.49
CA ASN A 258 15.59 -1.07 31.30
C ASN A 258 15.09 0.39 31.47
N LEU A 259 13.94 0.76 30.91
CA LEU A 259 13.31 2.06 31.19
C LEU A 259 12.57 2.01 32.53
N SER A 260 12.69 3.09 33.30
CA SER A 260 12.00 3.25 34.59
C SER A 260 11.24 4.58 34.61
N PRO A 261 9.99 4.61 35.12
CA PRO A 261 9.24 5.85 35.34
C PRO A 261 9.97 6.84 36.27
N ASP A 262 10.74 6.31 37.22
CA ASP A 262 11.45 7.09 38.23
C ASP A 262 12.80 7.63 37.74
N ASP A 263 13.23 7.27 36.53
CA ASP A 263 14.48 7.75 35.94
C ASP A 263 14.35 9.23 35.52
N PRO A 264 15.09 10.17 36.13
CA PRO A 264 15.03 11.59 35.76
C PRO A 264 15.44 11.85 34.31
N SER A 265 16.16 10.90 33.68
CA SER A 265 16.61 10.97 32.29
C SER A 265 15.68 10.24 31.30
N LEU A 266 14.54 9.71 31.75
CA LEU A 266 13.63 8.87 30.96
C LEU A 266 13.33 9.44 29.57
N ARG A 267 12.86 10.69 29.48
CA ARG A 267 12.57 11.35 28.20
C ARG A 267 13.77 11.33 27.25
N ARG A 268 14.96 11.64 27.77
CA ARG A 268 16.18 11.67 26.96
C ARG A 268 16.55 10.28 26.47
N ARG A 269 16.39 9.26 27.32
CA ARG A 269 16.63 7.86 26.94
C ARG A 269 15.64 7.38 25.88
N ILE A 270 14.37 7.76 25.96
CA ILE A 270 13.36 7.47 24.93
C ILE A 270 13.74 8.11 23.60
N VAL A 271 14.07 9.41 23.59
CA VAL A 271 14.47 10.12 22.37
C VAL A 271 15.66 9.43 21.68
N VAL A 272 16.68 9.04 22.45
CA VAL A 272 17.85 8.32 21.91
C VAL A 272 17.47 6.92 21.41
N SER A 273 16.45 6.28 21.98
CA SER A 273 15.98 4.97 21.52
C SER A 273 15.17 5.06 20.22
N LEU A 274 14.55 6.20 19.89
CA LEU A 274 13.73 6.36 18.68
C LEU A 274 14.52 6.06 17.41
N ASP A 275 15.78 6.47 17.31
CA ASP A 275 16.64 6.17 16.16
C ASP A 275 16.75 4.65 15.91
N ARG A 276 16.77 3.85 16.98
CA ARG A 276 16.83 2.38 16.85
C ARG A 276 15.50 1.78 16.42
N TYR A 277 14.39 2.35 16.87
CA TYR A 277 13.07 1.94 16.37
C TYR A 277 12.90 2.29 14.89
N MET A 278 13.46 3.42 14.43
CA MET A 278 13.45 3.75 13.00
C MET A 278 14.26 2.74 12.18
N LEU A 279 15.49 2.42 12.61
CA LEU A 279 16.29 1.39 11.94
C LEU A 279 15.58 0.03 11.87
N PHE A 280 14.88 -0.34 12.95
CA PHE A 280 14.12 -1.57 13.01
C PHE A 280 12.89 -1.56 12.09
N ARG A 281 12.15 -0.44 12.07
CA ARG A 281 11.04 -0.23 11.15
C ARG A 281 11.49 -0.37 9.70
N HIS A 282 12.62 0.23 9.32
CA HIS A 282 13.18 0.05 7.96
C HIS A 282 13.43 -1.41 7.65
N LEU A 283 14.05 -2.17 8.55
CA LEU A 283 14.28 -3.60 8.35
C LEU A 283 12.98 -4.36 8.06
N ILE A 284 11.92 -4.11 8.85
CA ILE A 284 10.61 -4.74 8.63
C ILE A 284 10.02 -4.29 7.29
N GLU A 285 10.04 -2.99 6.97
CA GLU A 285 9.49 -2.48 5.72
C GLU A 285 10.13 -3.14 4.49
N HIS A 286 11.47 -3.31 4.51
CA HIS A 286 12.20 -4.01 3.46
C HIS A 286 11.73 -5.47 3.33
N HIS A 287 11.55 -6.13 4.47
CA HIS A 287 11.11 -7.50 4.55
C HIS A 287 9.66 -7.68 4.04
N THR A 288 8.71 -6.90 4.57
CA THR A 288 7.31 -6.84 4.11
C THR A 288 7.20 -6.63 2.61
N LEU A 289 8.04 -5.76 2.03
CA LEU A 289 7.97 -5.50 0.60
C LEU A 289 8.53 -6.64 -0.24
N ARG A 290 9.57 -7.33 0.23
CA ARG A 290 10.06 -8.54 -0.42
C ARG A 290 8.98 -9.61 -0.41
N GLU A 291 8.27 -9.74 0.69
CA GLU A 291 7.13 -10.64 0.79
C GLU A 291 6.00 -10.29 -0.17
N GLN A 292 5.53 -9.04 -0.13
CA GLN A 292 4.36 -8.57 -0.87
C GLN A 292 4.56 -8.57 -2.39
N ASN A 293 5.80 -8.39 -2.86
CA ASN A 293 6.08 -8.24 -4.29
C ASN A 293 6.78 -9.44 -4.91
N ILE A 294 7.37 -10.33 -4.10
CA ILE A 294 8.12 -11.48 -4.61
C ILE A 294 7.61 -12.77 -3.99
N PHE A 295 7.70 -12.91 -2.68
CA PHE A 295 7.47 -14.19 -2.00
C PHE A 295 6.04 -14.70 -2.20
N TYR A 296 5.06 -13.94 -1.74
CA TYR A 296 3.66 -14.34 -1.78
C TYR A 296 3.07 -14.32 -3.19
N PRO A 297 3.37 -13.34 -4.06
CA PRO A 297 2.92 -13.41 -5.46
C PRO A 297 3.43 -14.66 -6.18
N THR A 298 4.66 -15.09 -5.91
CA THR A 298 5.20 -16.33 -6.50
C THR A 298 4.47 -17.57 -5.95
N LEU A 299 4.14 -17.58 -4.66
CA LEU A 299 3.34 -18.66 -4.06
C LEU A 299 1.93 -18.69 -4.62
N ASP A 300 1.28 -17.53 -4.79
CA ASP A 300 -0.04 -17.41 -5.39
C ASP A 300 -0.05 -17.88 -6.85
N GLU A 301 0.99 -17.60 -7.61
CA GLU A 301 1.10 -18.03 -9.00
C GLU A 301 1.39 -19.54 -9.13
N LYS A 302 2.32 -20.08 -8.32
CA LYS A 302 2.95 -21.38 -8.60
C LYS A 302 2.64 -22.49 -7.60
N ALA A 303 2.21 -22.18 -6.38
CA ALA A 303 1.86 -23.22 -5.40
C ALA A 303 0.53 -23.88 -5.77
N SER A 304 0.36 -25.14 -5.35
CA SER A 304 -0.93 -25.82 -5.48
C SER A 304 -1.95 -25.26 -4.48
N GLU A 305 -3.24 -25.37 -4.79
CA GLU A 305 -4.31 -24.91 -3.90
C GLU A 305 -4.24 -25.52 -2.48
N LYS A 306 -3.79 -26.78 -2.38
CA LYS A 306 -3.57 -27.44 -1.08
C LYS A 306 -2.45 -26.78 -0.28
N GLU A 307 -1.37 -26.38 -0.94
CA GLU A 307 -0.26 -25.70 -0.29
C GLU A 307 -0.65 -24.29 0.12
N LYS A 308 -1.36 -23.55 -0.75
CA LYS A 308 -1.90 -22.24 -0.41
C LYS A 308 -2.81 -22.30 0.80
N GLN A 309 -3.74 -23.27 0.84
CA GLN A 309 -4.61 -23.47 2.00
C GLN A 309 -3.81 -23.74 3.28
N SER A 310 -2.79 -24.60 3.22
CA SER A 310 -1.94 -24.90 4.37
C SER A 310 -1.15 -23.69 4.87
N ILE A 311 -0.67 -22.84 3.96
CA ILE A 311 0.05 -21.60 4.29
C ILE A 311 -0.93 -20.61 4.93
N ALA A 312 -2.10 -20.40 4.32
CA ALA A 312 -3.12 -19.49 4.84
C ALA A 312 -3.58 -19.88 6.25
N GLU A 313 -3.77 -21.17 6.51
CA GLU A 313 -4.10 -21.70 7.84
C GLU A 313 -3.00 -21.41 8.87
N ALA A 314 -1.74 -21.64 8.50
CA ALA A 314 -0.60 -21.38 9.39
C ALA A 314 -0.47 -19.89 9.75
N LEU A 315 -0.59 -19.00 8.76
CA LEU A 315 -0.55 -17.55 8.96
C LEU A 315 -1.72 -17.06 9.83
N THR A 316 -2.92 -17.57 9.55
CA THR A 316 -4.12 -17.22 10.31
C THR A 316 -4.02 -17.70 11.77
N GLU A 317 -3.49 -18.89 12.00
CA GLU A 317 -3.31 -19.41 13.36
C GLU A 317 -2.26 -18.61 14.13
N ALA A 318 -1.13 -18.27 13.49
CA ALA A 318 -0.11 -17.41 14.09
C ALA A 318 -0.71 -16.06 14.55
N GLN A 319 -1.51 -15.42 13.68
CA GLN A 319 -2.20 -14.18 14.02
C GLN A 319 -3.18 -14.36 15.20
N LYS A 320 -4.01 -15.40 15.19
CA LYS A 320 -4.98 -15.68 16.26
C LYS A 320 -4.32 -15.94 17.60
N VAL A 321 -3.22 -16.69 17.62
CA VAL A 321 -2.46 -16.97 18.84
C VAL A 321 -1.92 -15.67 19.44
N ALA A 322 -1.42 -14.77 18.60
CA ALA A 322 -0.90 -13.48 19.03
C ALA A 322 -2.00 -12.54 19.58
N GLN A 323 -3.20 -12.55 19.00
CA GLN A 323 -4.34 -11.74 19.47
C GLN A 323 -4.94 -12.19 20.82
N ARG A 324 -4.64 -13.42 21.28
CA ARG A 324 -5.20 -13.99 22.52
C ARG A 324 -4.30 -13.80 23.75
N ARG A 325 -3.11 -13.23 23.59
CA ARG A 325 -2.07 -13.11 24.63
C ARG A 325 -1.95 -11.70 25.17
#